data_AF-A0AAU9RW33-F1
#
_entry.id   AF-A0AAU9RW33-F1
#
_cell.length_a   1.000
_cell.length_b   1.000
_cell.length_c   1.000
_cell.angle_alpha   90.00
_cell.angle_beta   90.00
_cell.angle_gamma   90.00
#
_symmetry.space_group_name_H-M   'P 1'
#
loop_
_entity.id
_entity.type
_entity.pdbx_description
1 polymer ?
#
loop_
_entity_poly.entity_id
_entity_poly.type
_entity_poly.pdbx_seq_one_letter_code
_entity_poly.pdbx_strand_id
1 'polypeptide(L)'
;IAEHQYERAKTIVLWDTKECKIPYGLDAGDVSKNIKTALEHTGYTGRVSIMATGDAKDDFCCHEISLNHFPAGERDARLKKVIADLMEDPAPWNLLLIVKDIPVDVGVAVDSENCNLLVATPEYPSGLLLCMASCSRLTLVGVKFSQLCAPFAAAKTDVFWDIDDCPIPDDLDPEMISQNIRSALKDKAYLGEVSISAYGDTNQIQGEFCSAGITPIHVPAGETSARVRIMVKLVGWALDNPGSNLMLIVQDISRNSAYMEALHFVRRRNCKLLIAQPQDASGHLLRMVSTEWRWSSLSYGGKPITQSERKSKVKDSVEY
;
A
#
# COMPACT_ATOMS: atom_id res chain seq x y z
N ILE A 1 5.21 -5.51 -33.68
CA ILE A 1 6.60 -5.01 -33.58
C ILE A 1 6.68 -3.69 -32.81
N ALA A 2 5.64 -2.84 -32.81
CA ALA A 2 5.66 -1.51 -32.18
C ALA A 2 5.46 -1.43 -30.65
N GLU A 3 5.01 -2.48 -29.95
CA GLU A 3 4.69 -2.38 -28.50
C GLU A 3 5.93 -2.50 -27.60
N HIS A 4 6.90 -3.35 -27.94
CA HIS A 4 8.09 -3.57 -27.09
C HIS A 4 9.06 -2.39 -27.01
N GLN A 5 8.98 -1.43 -27.95
CA GLN A 5 9.90 -0.28 -27.95
C GLN A 5 9.65 0.66 -26.75
N TYR A 6 8.44 0.62 -26.18
CA TYR A 6 8.02 1.47 -25.07
C TYR A 6 8.24 0.84 -23.70
N GLU A 7 8.37 -0.49 -23.60
CA GLU A 7 8.57 -1.20 -22.33
C GLU A 7 9.83 -0.74 -21.59
N ARG A 8 10.91 -0.45 -22.33
CA ARG A 8 12.19 0.01 -21.76
C ARG A 8 12.39 1.52 -21.89
N ALA A 9 11.43 2.21 -22.50
CA ALA A 9 11.47 3.65 -22.71
C ALA A 9 11.32 4.42 -21.41
N LYS A 10 11.88 5.63 -21.35
CA LYS A 10 11.73 6.52 -20.20
C LYS A 10 10.25 6.83 -19.98
N THR A 11 9.78 6.70 -18.74
CA THR A 11 8.42 7.05 -18.35
C THR A 11 8.41 8.35 -17.56
N ILE A 12 7.58 9.29 -17.98
CA ILE A 12 7.38 10.57 -17.34
C ILE A 12 5.98 10.58 -16.73
N VAL A 13 5.90 10.80 -15.43
CA VAL A 13 4.65 10.79 -14.69
C VAL A 13 4.29 12.22 -14.36
N LEU A 14 3.11 12.66 -14.79
CA LEU A 14 2.53 13.94 -14.41
C LEU A 14 1.40 13.69 -13.43
N TRP A 15 1.58 14.17 -12.21
CA TRP A 15 0.65 13.98 -11.11
C TRP A 15 0.03 15.30 -10.68
N ASP A 16 -1.29 15.43 -10.88
CA ASP A 16 -2.06 16.53 -10.32
C ASP A 16 -2.45 16.21 -8.88
N THR A 17 -1.71 16.76 -7.92
CA THR A 17 -1.90 16.45 -6.49
C THR A 17 -3.09 17.19 -5.88
N LYS A 18 -3.66 18.16 -6.60
CA LYS A 18 -4.86 18.89 -6.17
C LYS A 18 -6.11 18.05 -6.40
N GLU A 19 -6.18 17.38 -7.55
CA GLU A 19 -7.26 16.47 -7.92
C GLU A 19 -7.05 15.06 -7.37
N CYS A 20 -5.82 14.57 -7.43
CA CYS A 20 -5.42 13.24 -6.99
C CYS A 20 -4.54 13.36 -5.75
N LYS A 21 -5.16 13.67 -4.60
CA LYS A 21 -4.46 13.86 -3.32
C LYS A 21 -3.75 12.59 -2.86
N ILE A 22 -2.66 12.77 -2.11
CA ILE A 22 -1.98 11.68 -1.41
C ILE A 22 -2.97 11.01 -0.43
N PRO A 23 -3.13 9.68 -0.47
CA PRO A 23 -3.99 8.98 0.48
C PRO A 23 -3.56 9.18 1.93
N TYR A 24 -4.52 9.19 2.85
CA TYR A 24 -4.25 9.38 4.27
C TYR A 24 -3.32 8.30 4.83
N GLY A 25 -2.22 8.72 5.47
CA GLY A 25 -1.24 7.81 6.08
C GLY A 25 -0.11 7.35 5.15
N LEU A 26 -0.05 7.85 3.92
CA LEU A 26 1.09 7.73 3.02
C LEU A 26 1.78 9.08 2.86
N ASP A 27 3.05 9.05 2.48
CA ASP A 27 3.77 10.23 1.99
C ASP A 27 4.02 10.17 0.48
N ALA A 28 4.56 11.24 -0.08
CA ALA A 28 4.85 11.31 -1.51
C ALA A 28 5.87 10.25 -1.98
N GLY A 29 6.81 9.86 -1.11
CA GLY A 29 7.79 8.80 -1.40
C GLY A 29 7.13 7.43 -1.51
N ASP A 30 6.18 7.13 -0.63
CA ASP A 30 5.37 5.90 -0.72
C ASP A 30 4.61 5.84 -2.05
N VAL A 31 3.97 6.95 -2.45
CA VAL A 31 3.23 7.01 -3.73
C VAL A 31 4.18 6.88 -4.93
N SER A 32 5.34 7.53 -4.90
CA SER A 32 6.38 7.38 -5.94
C SER A 32 6.80 5.93 -6.12
N LYS A 33 7.06 5.22 -5.02
CA LYS A 33 7.43 3.81 -5.05
C LYS A 33 6.30 2.95 -5.64
N ASN A 34 5.06 3.20 -5.24
CA ASN A 34 3.90 2.47 -5.75
C ASN A 34 3.70 2.68 -7.25
N ILE A 35 3.91 3.91 -7.76
CA ILE A 35 3.86 4.21 -9.19
C ILE A 35 4.91 3.40 -9.96
N LYS A 36 6.16 3.39 -9.47
CA LYS A 36 7.25 2.61 -10.09
C LYS A 36 6.92 1.12 -10.13
N THR A 37 6.48 0.56 -8.99
CA THR A 37 6.09 -0.85 -8.91
C THR A 37 4.91 -1.20 -9.81
N ALA A 38 3.91 -0.31 -9.95
CA ALA A 38 2.80 -0.55 -10.86
C ALA A 38 3.26 -0.57 -12.33
N LEU A 39 4.12 0.38 -12.72
CA LEU A 39 4.71 0.42 -14.06
C LEU A 39 5.48 -0.86 -14.39
N GLU A 40 6.32 -1.35 -13.46
CA GLU A 40 7.07 -2.60 -13.60
C GLU A 40 6.14 -3.81 -13.82
N HIS A 41 5.07 -3.94 -13.03
CA HIS A 41 4.10 -5.04 -13.19
C HIS A 41 3.35 -4.98 -14.52
N THR A 42 3.19 -3.79 -15.09
CA THR A 42 2.60 -3.59 -16.42
C THR A 42 3.60 -3.73 -17.57
N GLY A 43 4.85 -4.10 -17.29
CA GLY A 43 5.89 -4.33 -18.29
C GLY A 43 6.75 -3.11 -18.63
N TYR A 44 6.47 -1.95 -18.02
CA TYR A 44 7.25 -0.73 -18.20
C TYR A 44 8.41 -0.70 -17.20
N THR A 45 9.59 -1.05 -17.67
CA THR A 45 10.83 -1.22 -16.89
C THR A 45 11.85 -0.10 -17.12
N GLY A 46 11.53 0.88 -17.96
CA GLY A 46 12.37 2.04 -18.20
C GLY A 46 12.46 2.99 -17.02
N ARG A 47 13.35 3.98 -17.12
CA ARG A 47 13.56 4.98 -16.06
C ARG A 47 12.29 5.81 -15.85
N VAL A 48 11.82 5.90 -14.60
CA VAL A 48 10.66 6.69 -14.22
C VAL A 48 11.08 8.05 -13.64
N SER A 49 10.50 9.13 -14.16
CA SER A 49 10.64 10.50 -13.63
C SER A 49 9.25 11.02 -13.24
N ILE A 50 9.08 11.43 -11.98
CA ILE A 50 7.79 11.87 -11.46
C ILE A 50 7.82 13.39 -11.24
N MET A 51 6.88 14.06 -11.91
CA MET A 51 6.61 15.48 -11.76
C MET A 51 5.23 15.66 -11.12
N ALA A 52 5.23 16.21 -9.91
CA ALA A 52 4.01 16.52 -9.19
C ALA A 52 3.69 18.02 -9.32
N THR A 53 2.40 18.34 -9.50
CA THR A 53 1.89 19.71 -9.55
C THR A 53 0.91 19.92 -8.39
N GLY A 54 1.06 21.00 -7.63
CA GLY A 54 0.27 21.24 -6.42
C GLY A 54 0.61 22.55 -5.69
N ASP A 55 -0.30 22.94 -4.78
CA ASP A 55 -0.22 24.20 -4.04
C ASP A 55 0.67 24.09 -2.76
N ALA A 56 1.00 22.89 -2.27
CA ALA A 56 1.70 22.68 -1.00
C ALA A 56 3.15 22.17 -1.17
N LYS A 57 4.12 22.91 -0.61
CA LYS A 57 5.56 22.54 -0.59
C LYS A 57 5.93 21.51 0.48
N ASP A 58 5.13 21.39 1.53
CA ASP A 58 5.55 20.71 2.77
C ASP A 58 5.32 19.19 2.77
N ASP A 59 4.52 18.65 1.82
CA ASP A 59 4.17 17.21 1.77
C ASP A 59 5.12 16.34 0.91
N PHE A 60 6.13 16.95 0.26
CA PHE A 60 7.00 16.28 -0.72
C PHE A 60 8.49 16.40 -0.35
N CYS A 61 8.87 15.93 0.83
CA CYS A 61 10.29 15.76 1.20
C CYS A 61 10.88 14.47 0.59
N CYS A 62 10.78 14.28 -0.73
CA CYS A 62 11.39 13.14 -1.42
C CYS A 62 12.36 13.65 -2.50
N HIS A 63 13.63 13.25 -2.40
CA HIS A 63 14.68 13.60 -3.37
C HIS A 63 14.43 13.02 -4.78
N GLU A 64 13.43 12.14 -4.94
CA GLU A 64 13.10 11.47 -6.20
C GLU A 64 11.93 12.12 -6.96
N ILE A 65 11.28 13.14 -6.39
CA ILE A 65 10.15 13.83 -7.02
C ILE A 65 10.59 15.26 -7.31
N SER A 66 10.59 15.66 -8.58
CA SER A 66 10.78 17.06 -8.92
C SER A 66 9.46 17.80 -8.72
N LEU A 67 9.37 18.52 -7.62
CA LEU A 67 8.28 19.46 -7.34
C LEU A 67 8.50 20.72 -8.17
N ASN A 68 7.66 20.91 -9.17
CA ASN A 68 7.60 22.18 -9.86
C ASN A 68 6.42 22.96 -9.29
N HIS A 69 6.71 24.02 -8.55
CA HIS A 69 5.68 24.91 -8.00
C HIS A 69 5.10 25.76 -9.12
N PHE A 70 3.79 25.65 -9.34
CA PHE A 70 3.10 26.44 -10.36
C PHE A 70 1.80 27.03 -9.79
N PRO A 71 1.48 28.30 -10.09
CA PRO A 71 0.26 28.94 -9.61
C PRO A 71 -1.00 28.25 -10.17
N ALA A 72 -2.07 28.20 -9.38
CA ALA A 72 -3.34 27.59 -9.75
C ALA A 72 -4.01 28.28 -10.97
N GLY A 73 -4.68 27.52 -11.85
CA GLY A 73 -5.55 28.06 -12.92
C GLY A 73 -5.16 27.80 -14.40
N GLU A 74 -3.93 27.40 -14.70
CA GLU A 74 -3.41 27.24 -16.08
C GLU A 74 -3.10 25.77 -16.48
N ARG A 75 -3.98 24.82 -16.17
CA ARG A 75 -3.70 23.36 -16.28
C ARG A 75 -3.26 22.94 -17.69
N ASP A 76 -3.97 23.42 -18.71
CA ASP A 76 -3.75 23.02 -20.10
C ASP A 76 -2.52 23.66 -20.72
N ALA A 77 -2.23 24.92 -20.37
CA ALA A 77 -1.01 25.60 -20.79
C ALA A 77 0.24 24.94 -20.17
N ARG A 78 0.13 24.49 -18.90
CA ARG A 78 1.18 23.77 -18.18
C ARG A 78 1.52 22.43 -18.82
N LEU A 79 0.49 21.65 -19.14
CA LEU A 79 0.66 20.34 -19.77
C LEU A 79 1.25 20.47 -21.17
N LYS A 80 0.79 21.46 -21.95
CA LYS A 80 1.36 21.79 -23.27
C LYS A 80 2.83 22.16 -23.19
N LYS A 81 3.25 22.96 -22.19
CA LYS A 81 4.66 23.32 -22.01
C LYS A 81 5.54 22.12 -21.67
N VAL A 82 5.14 21.30 -20.70
CA VAL A 82 5.91 20.10 -20.33
C VAL A 82 6.01 19.12 -21.49
N ILE A 83 4.93 18.92 -22.25
CA ILE A 83 4.95 18.08 -23.44
C ILE A 83 5.87 18.69 -24.51
N ALA A 84 5.82 20.00 -24.74
CA ALA A 84 6.69 20.68 -25.71
C ALA A 84 8.19 20.55 -25.36
N ASP A 85 8.55 20.74 -24.09
CA ASP A 85 9.94 20.58 -23.61
C ASP A 85 10.43 19.12 -23.76
N LEU A 86 9.51 18.15 -23.82
CA LEU A 86 9.81 16.71 -23.97
C LEU A 86 9.78 16.25 -25.43
N MET A 87 9.09 16.98 -26.31
CA MET A 87 9.00 16.68 -27.75
C MET A 87 10.33 16.88 -28.50
N GLU A 88 11.35 17.45 -27.85
CA GLU A 88 12.70 17.59 -28.43
C GLU A 88 13.52 16.27 -28.41
N ASP A 89 13.10 15.24 -27.65
CA ASP A 89 13.82 13.96 -27.57
C ASP A 89 13.36 12.99 -28.69
N PRO A 90 14.26 12.55 -29.59
CA PRO A 90 13.91 11.62 -30.67
C PRO A 90 13.73 10.17 -30.20
N ALA A 91 14.04 9.83 -28.94
CA ALA A 91 13.86 8.47 -28.42
C ALA A 91 12.40 8.16 -28.06
N PRO A 92 11.96 6.89 -28.11
CA PRO A 92 10.63 6.52 -27.60
C PRO A 92 10.53 6.79 -26.09
N TRP A 93 9.38 7.29 -25.65
CA TRP A 93 9.09 7.62 -24.25
C TRP A 93 7.62 7.37 -23.89
N ASN A 94 7.35 7.18 -22.59
CA ASN A 94 6.01 7.02 -22.06
C ASN A 94 5.61 8.28 -21.25
N LEU A 95 4.34 8.66 -21.33
CA LEU A 95 3.74 9.71 -20.52
C LEU A 95 2.60 9.12 -19.69
N LEU A 96 2.71 9.11 -18.36
CA LEU A 96 1.64 8.70 -17.45
C LEU A 96 0.96 9.93 -16.83
N LEU A 97 -0.33 10.10 -17.10
CA LEU A 97 -1.15 11.15 -16.50
C LEU A 97 -1.95 10.60 -15.32
N ILE A 98 -1.73 11.18 -14.13
CA ILE A 98 -2.48 10.90 -12.91
C ILE A 98 -3.40 12.10 -12.63
N VAL A 99 -4.63 12.03 -13.11
CA VAL A 99 -5.59 13.14 -13.15
C VAL A 99 -7.02 12.65 -12.92
N LYS A 100 -7.94 13.52 -12.48
CA LYS A 100 -9.34 13.12 -12.33
C LYS A 100 -10.06 13.05 -13.68
N ASP A 101 -9.89 14.10 -14.48
CA ASP A 101 -10.45 14.22 -15.82
C ASP A 101 -9.32 14.37 -16.85
N ILE A 102 -9.40 13.67 -18.00
CA ILE A 102 -8.40 13.84 -19.07
C ILE A 102 -8.70 15.17 -19.77
N PRO A 103 -7.74 16.11 -19.89
CA PRO A 103 -7.98 17.34 -20.63
C PRO A 103 -8.22 17.03 -22.11
N VAL A 104 -9.24 17.66 -22.69
CA VAL A 104 -9.69 17.44 -24.07
C VAL A 104 -8.55 17.65 -25.10
N ASP A 105 -7.62 18.54 -24.78
CA ASP A 105 -6.51 18.93 -25.66
C ASP A 105 -5.27 18.00 -25.59
N VAL A 106 -5.22 17.03 -24.68
CA VAL A 106 -4.05 16.13 -24.55
C VAL A 106 -3.87 15.26 -25.78
N GLY A 107 -4.97 14.78 -26.36
CA GLY A 107 -4.93 13.99 -27.59
C GLY A 107 -4.31 14.73 -28.77
N VAL A 108 -4.35 16.07 -28.76
CA VAL A 108 -3.76 16.93 -29.80
C VAL A 108 -2.28 17.23 -29.50
N ALA A 109 -1.90 17.34 -28.22
CA ALA A 109 -0.52 17.64 -27.82
C ALA A 109 0.43 16.43 -27.89
N VAL A 110 -0.09 15.21 -27.77
CA VAL A 110 0.70 13.96 -27.72
C VAL A 110 0.86 13.31 -29.11
N ASP A 111 0.59 14.04 -30.20
CA ASP A 111 0.67 13.52 -31.57
C ASP A 111 2.12 13.33 -32.10
N SER A 112 3.09 13.10 -31.21
CA SER A 112 4.47 12.77 -31.61
C SER A 112 4.61 11.26 -31.83
N GLU A 113 5.31 10.87 -32.91
CA GLU A 113 5.48 9.46 -33.30
C GLU A 113 6.21 8.59 -32.25
N ASN A 114 6.78 9.22 -31.22
CA ASN A 114 7.65 8.59 -30.23
C ASN A 114 7.07 8.56 -28.81
N CYS A 115 5.83 9.03 -28.59
CA CYS A 115 5.21 9.03 -27.26
C CYS A 115 4.13 7.94 -27.11
N ASN A 116 4.15 7.22 -26.00
CA ASN A 116 3.09 6.32 -25.55
C ASN A 116 2.37 6.90 -24.32
N LEU A 117 1.06 7.14 -24.42
CA LEU A 117 0.27 7.78 -23.37
C LEU A 117 -0.43 6.74 -22.47
N LEU A 118 -0.17 6.84 -21.17
CA LEU A 118 -0.81 6.08 -20.09
C LEU A 118 -1.67 7.03 -19.24
N VAL A 119 -2.80 6.55 -18.73
CA VAL A 119 -3.70 7.37 -17.91
C VAL A 119 -4.17 6.60 -16.68
N ALA A 120 -4.20 7.28 -15.53
CA ALA A 120 -4.74 6.77 -14.28
C ALA A 120 -5.69 7.78 -13.63
N THR A 121 -6.91 7.33 -13.31
CA THR A 121 -7.96 8.17 -12.73
C THR A 121 -8.50 7.59 -11.40
N PRO A 122 -8.96 8.43 -10.44
CA PRO A 122 -9.44 8.01 -9.11
C PRO A 122 -10.71 7.14 -9.09
N GLU A 123 -11.56 7.21 -10.12
CA GLU A 123 -12.87 6.54 -10.16
C GLU A 123 -13.19 6.10 -11.59
N TYR A 124 -13.62 4.84 -11.82
CA TYR A 124 -14.60 4.46 -12.86
C TYR A 124 -15.18 3.05 -12.59
N PRO A 125 -16.49 2.93 -12.27
CA PRO A 125 -17.23 1.67 -12.33
C PRO A 125 -17.85 1.36 -13.71
N SER A 126 -17.94 2.32 -14.63
CA SER A 126 -18.64 2.12 -15.90
C SER A 126 -18.39 3.27 -16.89
N GLY A 127 -17.91 2.94 -18.09
CA GLY A 127 -18.00 3.83 -19.25
C GLY A 127 -16.70 4.48 -19.68
N LEU A 128 -15.83 3.70 -20.33
CA LEU A 128 -14.99 4.20 -21.42
C LEU A 128 -15.91 4.95 -22.40
N LEU A 129 -15.84 6.27 -22.47
CA LEU A 129 -16.40 7.03 -23.59
C LEU A 129 -15.35 8.02 -24.11
N LEU A 130 -14.77 7.62 -25.25
CA LEU A 130 -14.07 8.40 -26.27
C LEU A 130 -13.10 9.50 -25.79
N CYS A 131 -11.82 9.17 -25.75
CA CYS A 131 -10.84 9.97 -26.50
C CYS A 131 -10.51 9.23 -27.79
N MET A 132 -11.48 9.19 -28.71
CA MET A 132 -11.18 9.00 -30.13
C MET A 132 -10.91 10.39 -30.69
N ALA A 133 -9.69 10.90 -30.52
CA ALA A 133 -9.26 12.12 -31.18
C ALA A 133 -7.87 11.91 -31.78
N SER A 134 -7.87 11.68 -33.09
CA SER A 134 -6.78 11.78 -34.07
C SER A 134 -5.49 10.98 -33.95
N CYS A 135 -5.11 10.43 -32.80
CA CYS A 135 -3.82 9.75 -32.69
C CYS A 135 -3.95 8.24 -32.95
N SER A 136 -3.39 7.77 -34.08
CA SER A 136 -3.46 6.37 -34.55
C SER A 136 -2.76 5.33 -33.65
N ARG A 137 -2.17 5.76 -32.52
CA ARG A 137 -1.35 4.92 -31.61
C ARG A 137 -1.64 5.14 -30.13
N LEU A 138 -2.83 5.63 -29.77
CA LEU A 138 -3.27 5.68 -28.37
C LEU A 138 -3.52 4.26 -27.84
N THR A 139 -2.58 3.70 -27.08
CA THR A 139 -2.81 2.50 -26.28
C THR A 139 -3.27 2.90 -24.89
N LEU A 140 -4.60 2.92 -24.67
CA LEU A 140 -5.16 3.22 -23.36
C LEU A 140 -4.91 2.04 -22.40
N VAL A 141 -3.79 2.07 -21.68
CA VAL A 141 -3.58 1.16 -20.54
C VAL A 141 -4.25 1.79 -19.32
N GLY A 142 -5.43 1.29 -18.95
CA GLY A 142 -6.14 1.73 -17.76
C GLY A 142 -5.45 1.27 -16.48
N VAL A 143 -4.54 2.07 -15.94
CA VAL A 143 -3.94 1.81 -14.63
C VAL A 143 -4.86 2.39 -13.57
N LYS A 144 -5.43 1.56 -12.68
CA LYS A 144 -6.34 2.06 -11.64
C LYS A 144 -5.53 2.92 -10.66
N PHE A 145 -6.01 4.13 -10.35
CA PHE A 145 -5.35 4.99 -9.37
C PHE A 145 -5.22 4.32 -7.99
N SER A 146 -6.13 3.42 -7.62
CA SER A 146 -6.00 2.60 -6.41
C SER A 146 -4.74 1.71 -6.41
N GLN A 147 -4.34 1.18 -7.57
CA GLN A 147 -3.11 0.39 -7.72
C GLN A 147 -1.86 1.26 -7.62
N LEU A 148 -1.94 2.52 -8.05
CA LEU A 148 -0.87 3.52 -7.94
C LEU A 148 -0.74 4.12 -6.54
N CYS A 149 -1.87 4.30 -5.86
CA CYS A 149 -1.91 4.95 -4.56
C CYS A 149 -1.66 3.98 -3.42
N ALA A 150 -2.05 2.72 -3.56
CA ALA A 150 -1.75 1.71 -2.57
C ALA A 150 -1.97 0.31 -3.17
N PRO A 151 -0.92 -0.36 -3.70
CA PRO A 151 -1.02 -1.79 -4.05
C PRO A 151 -1.56 -2.59 -2.85
N PHE A 152 -1.27 -2.13 -1.63
CA PHE A 152 -1.73 -2.69 -0.37
C PHE A 152 -3.16 -2.33 0.05
N ALA A 153 -3.79 -1.26 -0.46
CA ALA A 153 -5.14 -0.90 -0.01
C ALA A 153 -6.17 -1.93 -0.49
N ALA A 154 -6.02 -2.41 -1.73
CA ALA A 154 -6.86 -3.47 -2.27
C ALA A 154 -6.30 -4.89 -2.04
N ALA A 155 -5.06 -5.00 -1.53
CA ALA A 155 -4.44 -6.30 -1.26
C ALA A 155 -5.17 -7.03 -0.13
N LYS A 156 -5.20 -8.36 -0.26
CA LYS A 156 -5.67 -9.24 0.80
C LYS A 156 -4.85 -9.02 2.08
N THR A 157 -5.55 -9.04 3.21
CA THR A 157 -4.97 -8.93 4.54
C THR A 157 -5.21 -10.22 5.32
N ASP A 158 -4.13 -10.90 5.69
CA ASP A 158 -4.19 -12.09 6.52
C ASP A 158 -3.75 -11.76 7.94
N VAL A 159 -4.65 -12.02 8.89
CA VAL A 159 -4.47 -11.75 10.31
C VAL A 159 -4.18 -13.07 11.03
N PHE A 160 -3.02 -13.13 11.66
CA PHE A 160 -2.59 -14.26 12.49
C PHE A 160 -2.63 -13.83 13.95
N TRP A 161 -3.56 -14.40 14.69
CA TRP A 161 -3.85 -14.01 16.06
C TRP A 161 -3.55 -15.14 17.03
N ASP A 162 -2.63 -14.91 17.95
CA ASP A 162 -2.36 -15.78 19.09
C ASP A 162 -3.31 -15.41 20.23
N ILE A 163 -4.30 -16.27 20.48
CA ILE A 163 -5.37 -16.00 21.47
C ILE A 163 -4.87 -16.15 22.89
N ASP A 164 -3.78 -16.88 23.11
CA ASP A 164 -3.18 -17.06 24.43
C ASP A 164 -2.39 -15.81 24.82
N ASP A 165 -1.70 -15.20 23.85
CA ASP A 165 -0.97 -13.93 24.03
C ASP A 165 -1.90 -12.70 24.12
N CYS A 166 -2.99 -12.70 23.35
CA CYS A 166 -3.94 -11.60 23.21
C CYS A 166 -5.37 -12.14 23.35
N PRO A 167 -5.81 -12.47 24.57
CA PRO A 167 -7.13 -13.06 24.79
C PRO A 167 -8.26 -12.09 24.47
N ILE A 168 -9.45 -12.64 24.25
CA ILE A 168 -10.70 -11.89 24.14
C ILE A 168 -10.97 -11.22 25.49
N PRO A 169 -11.17 -9.88 25.54
CA PRO A 169 -11.61 -9.20 26.76
C PRO A 169 -12.95 -9.72 27.27
N ASP A 170 -13.16 -9.70 28.59
CA ASP A 170 -14.35 -10.30 29.25
C ASP A 170 -15.69 -9.75 28.76
N ASP A 171 -15.72 -8.53 28.21
CA ASP A 171 -16.91 -7.85 27.71
C ASP A 171 -17.13 -7.99 26.20
N LEU A 172 -16.28 -8.76 25.50
CA LEU A 172 -16.34 -8.96 24.06
C LEU A 172 -16.49 -10.45 23.70
N ASP A 173 -16.97 -10.70 22.49
CA ASP A 173 -17.06 -12.04 21.90
C ASP A 173 -16.24 -12.11 20.59
N PRO A 174 -16.03 -13.32 20.01
CA PRO A 174 -15.30 -13.47 18.75
C PRO A 174 -15.87 -12.66 17.58
N GLU A 175 -17.19 -12.44 17.53
CA GLU A 175 -17.84 -11.69 16.47
C GLU A 175 -17.48 -10.20 16.57
N MET A 176 -17.59 -9.62 17.76
CA MET A 176 -17.20 -8.25 18.03
C MET A 176 -15.71 -8.03 17.71
N ILE A 177 -14.84 -8.96 18.10
CA ILE A 177 -13.40 -8.88 17.78
C ILE A 177 -13.17 -8.90 16.26
N SER A 178 -13.82 -9.82 15.53
CA SER A 178 -13.73 -9.90 14.06
C SER A 178 -14.15 -8.58 13.40
N GLN A 179 -15.28 -8.02 13.83
CA GLN A 179 -15.80 -6.75 13.33
C GLN A 179 -14.86 -5.58 13.64
N ASN A 180 -14.34 -5.52 14.87
CA ASN A 180 -13.45 -4.47 15.34
C ASN A 180 -12.11 -4.47 14.59
N ILE A 181 -11.50 -5.65 14.37
CA ILE A 181 -10.29 -5.78 13.55
C ILE A 181 -10.54 -5.31 12.11
N ARG A 182 -11.63 -5.77 11.49
CA ARG A 182 -11.99 -5.40 10.12
C ARG A 182 -12.24 -3.89 9.99
N SER A 183 -12.94 -3.28 10.95
CA SER A 183 -13.19 -1.85 10.98
C SER A 183 -11.90 -1.05 11.14
N ALA A 184 -11.03 -1.42 12.08
CA ALA A 184 -9.76 -0.73 12.31
C ALA A 184 -8.82 -0.79 11.08
N LEU A 185 -8.81 -1.93 10.38
CA LEU A 185 -8.09 -2.09 9.11
C LEU A 185 -8.67 -1.18 8.02
N LYS A 186 -10.00 -1.16 7.87
CA LYS A 186 -10.69 -0.31 6.89
C LYS A 186 -10.42 1.17 7.13
N ASP A 187 -10.43 1.62 8.38
CA ASP A 187 -10.10 3.00 8.77
C ASP A 187 -8.65 3.40 8.46
N LYS A 188 -7.78 2.40 8.24
CA LYS A 188 -6.40 2.58 7.76
C LYS A 188 -6.24 2.29 6.27
N ALA A 189 -7.34 2.31 5.53
CA ALA A 189 -7.41 2.08 4.10
C ALA A 189 -6.91 0.69 3.65
N TYR A 190 -6.95 -0.31 4.54
CA TYR A 190 -6.84 -1.73 4.15
C TYR A 190 -8.23 -2.22 3.79
N LEU A 191 -8.60 -2.06 2.51
CA LEU A 191 -9.93 -2.29 1.96
C LEU A 191 -10.09 -3.65 1.28
N GLY A 192 -9.00 -4.40 1.11
CA GLY A 192 -9.02 -5.74 0.55
C GLY A 192 -9.72 -6.76 1.46
N GLU A 193 -9.85 -7.99 0.96
CA GLU A 193 -10.39 -9.10 1.74
C GLU A 193 -9.57 -9.32 3.02
N VAL A 194 -10.25 -9.52 4.15
CA VAL A 194 -9.59 -9.82 5.44
C VAL A 194 -9.91 -11.25 5.85
N SER A 195 -8.87 -12.06 6.01
CA SER A 195 -8.94 -13.41 6.59
C SER A 195 -8.33 -13.39 7.99
N ILE A 196 -9.02 -13.96 8.97
CA ILE A 196 -8.57 -13.98 10.38
C ILE A 196 -8.41 -15.42 10.82
N SER A 197 -7.23 -15.76 11.32
CA SER A 197 -6.90 -17.08 11.86
C SER A 197 -6.50 -16.95 13.33
N ALA A 198 -7.19 -17.66 14.21
CA ALA A 198 -6.96 -17.68 15.65
C ALA A 198 -6.20 -18.95 16.06
N TYR A 199 -5.05 -18.81 16.70
CA TYR A 199 -4.15 -19.88 17.11
C TYR A 199 -4.13 -19.99 18.63
N GLY A 200 -4.33 -21.20 19.16
CA GLY A 200 -4.27 -21.50 20.59
C GLY A 200 -5.25 -22.60 20.97
N ASP A 201 -5.59 -22.70 22.25
CA ASP A 201 -6.59 -23.67 22.72
C ASP A 201 -8.02 -23.21 22.41
N THR A 202 -8.47 -23.48 21.18
CA THR A 202 -9.80 -23.08 20.70
C THR A 202 -10.91 -24.07 21.05
N ASN A 203 -10.63 -25.21 21.70
CA ASN A 203 -11.57 -26.35 21.78
C ASN A 203 -12.97 -26.01 22.34
N GLN A 204 -13.04 -25.05 23.26
CA GLN A 204 -14.29 -24.68 23.91
C GLN A 204 -15.12 -23.68 23.10
N ILE A 205 -14.51 -22.95 22.17
CA ILE A 205 -15.09 -21.78 21.49
C ILE A 205 -14.95 -21.82 19.95
N GLN A 206 -14.61 -22.98 19.38
CA GLN A 206 -14.46 -23.13 17.91
C GLN A 206 -15.71 -22.72 17.13
N GLY A 207 -16.89 -23.06 17.63
CA GLY A 207 -18.17 -22.74 16.98
C GLY A 207 -18.43 -21.23 16.88
N GLU A 208 -18.05 -20.49 17.91
CA GLU A 208 -18.18 -19.03 17.95
C GLU A 208 -17.21 -18.36 16.99
N PHE A 209 -15.95 -18.83 16.94
CA PHE A 209 -14.97 -18.35 15.95
C PHE A 209 -15.44 -18.57 14.51
N CYS A 210 -15.92 -19.77 14.18
CA CYS A 210 -16.41 -20.07 12.84
C CYS A 210 -17.60 -19.17 12.46
N SER A 211 -18.53 -18.94 13.39
CA SER A 211 -19.69 -18.05 13.19
C SER A 211 -19.27 -16.59 12.96
N ALA A 212 -18.19 -16.15 13.62
CA ALA A 212 -17.59 -14.83 13.47
C ALA A 212 -16.75 -14.66 12.18
N GLY A 213 -16.63 -15.70 11.35
CA GLY A 213 -15.75 -15.71 10.17
C GLY A 213 -14.26 -15.73 10.52
N ILE A 214 -13.92 -16.27 11.70
CA ILE A 214 -12.55 -16.51 12.15
C ILE A 214 -12.25 -18.00 11.97
N THR A 215 -11.09 -18.32 11.41
CA THR A 215 -10.63 -19.71 11.27
C THR A 215 -9.90 -20.14 12.53
N PRO A 216 -10.46 -21.01 13.39
CA PRO A 216 -9.76 -21.53 14.54
C PRO A 216 -8.70 -22.56 14.12
N ILE A 217 -7.49 -22.40 14.63
CA ILE A 217 -6.36 -23.33 14.46
C ILE A 217 -5.99 -23.81 15.85
N HIS A 218 -6.52 -24.99 16.21
CA HIS A 218 -6.26 -25.57 17.51
C HIS A 218 -4.79 -25.93 17.68
N VAL A 219 -4.19 -25.46 18.77
CA VAL A 219 -2.83 -25.78 19.20
C VAL A 219 -2.91 -26.29 20.64
N PRO A 220 -2.83 -27.61 20.88
CA PRO A 220 -2.93 -28.18 22.21
C PRO A 220 -1.82 -27.69 23.16
N ALA A 221 -2.14 -27.53 24.45
CA ALA A 221 -1.15 -27.26 25.47
C ALA A 221 -0.10 -28.40 25.52
N GLY A 222 1.19 -28.05 25.41
CA GLY A 222 2.30 -29.02 25.38
C GLY A 222 2.78 -29.44 23.98
N GLU A 223 2.14 -28.96 22.91
CA GLU A 223 2.64 -29.09 21.53
C GLU A 223 3.58 -27.93 21.11
N THR A 224 3.92 -27.87 19.82
CA THR A 224 4.57 -26.71 19.19
C THR A 224 3.78 -25.43 19.48
N SER A 225 4.42 -24.45 20.12
CA SER A 225 3.78 -23.17 20.50
C SER A 225 3.01 -22.52 19.34
N ALA A 226 1.89 -21.87 19.65
CA ALA A 226 1.08 -21.10 18.69
C ALA A 226 1.96 -20.11 17.89
N ARG A 227 2.86 -19.39 18.57
CA ARG A 227 3.87 -18.53 17.96
C ARG A 227 4.71 -19.19 16.86
N VAL A 228 5.18 -20.42 17.05
CA VAL A 228 5.96 -21.15 16.02
C VAL A 228 5.09 -21.50 14.82
N ARG A 229 3.85 -21.95 15.05
CA ARG A 229 2.89 -22.24 13.96
C ARG A 229 2.55 -20.98 13.16
N ILE A 230 2.34 -19.86 13.84
CA ILE A 230 2.14 -18.55 13.20
C ILE A 230 3.36 -18.19 12.36
N MET A 231 4.58 -18.30 12.90
CA MET A 231 5.79 -17.94 12.17
C MET A 231 5.96 -18.76 10.87
N VAL A 232 5.72 -20.07 10.93
CA VAL A 232 5.75 -20.94 9.74
C VAL A 232 4.69 -20.52 8.72
N LYS A 233 3.47 -20.24 9.19
CA LYS A 233 2.35 -19.81 8.32
C LYS A 233 2.61 -18.44 7.69
N LEU A 234 3.17 -17.51 8.45
CA LEU A 234 3.55 -16.18 7.98
C LEU A 234 4.57 -16.25 6.84
N VAL A 235 5.64 -17.03 7.03
CA VAL A 235 6.68 -17.20 6.00
C VAL A 235 6.12 -17.90 4.76
N GLY A 236 5.34 -18.96 4.94
CA GLY A 236 4.68 -19.67 3.83
C GLY A 236 3.75 -18.75 3.04
N TRP A 237 2.92 -17.96 3.72
CA TRP A 237 2.02 -17.03 3.05
C TRP A 237 2.77 -15.97 2.23
N ALA A 238 3.84 -15.39 2.80
CA ALA A 238 4.64 -14.38 2.12
C ALA A 238 5.39 -14.92 0.88
N LEU A 239 5.64 -16.23 0.82
CA LEU A 239 6.18 -16.89 -0.38
C LEU A 239 5.14 -16.96 -1.50
N ASP A 240 3.92 -17.39 -1.15
CA ASP A 240 2.86 -17.66 -2.11
C ASP A 240 2.15 -16.38 -2.58
N ASN A 241 2.11 -15.34 -1.74
CA ASN A 241 1.31 -14.13 -1.95
C ASN A 241 2.16 -12.85 -1.75
N PRO A 242 3.15 -12.57 -2.62
CA PRO A 242 3.91 -11.32 -2.56
C PRO A 242 3.00 -10.11 -2.76
N GLY A 243 3.27 -9.00 -2.08
CA GLY A 243 2.42 -7.79 -2.16
C GLY A 243 1.18 -7.80 -1.26
N SER A 244 1.01 -8.82 -0.40
CA SER A 244 -0.10 -8.91 0.57
C SER A 244 0.15 -8.07 1.84
N ASN A 245 -0.92 -7.84 2.61
CA ASN A 245 -0.82 -7.31 3.97
C ASN A 245 -0.85 -8.46 4.96
N LEU A 246 0.03 -8.41 5.96
CA LEU A 246 0.11 -9.44 6.99
C LEU A 246 0.07 -8.78 8.35
N MET A 247 -0.91 -9.16 9.15
CA MET A 247 -1.11 -8.64 10.49
C MET A 247 -0.83 -9.72 11.52
N LEU A 248 0.01 -9.39 12.50
CA LEU A 248 0.32 -10.25 13.63
C LEU A 248 -0.32 -9.68 14.90
N ILE A 249 -1.06 -10.51 15.64
CA ILE A 249 -1.60 -10.17 16.96
C ILE A 249 -0.98 -11.15 17.95
N VAL A 250 0.11 -10.73 18.58
CA VAL A 250 0.99 -11.56 19.43
C VAL A 250 1.58 -10.69 20.54
N GLN A 251 2.17 -11.31 21.57
CA GLN A 251 2.92 -10.56 22.57
C GLN A 251 4.24 -10.00 22.01
N ASP A 252 5.10 -9.44 22.87
CA ASP A 252 6.39 -8.91 22.43
C ASP A 252 7.30 -10.00 21.85
N ILE A 253 7.59 -9.88 20.54
CA ILE A 253 8.49 -10.72 19.77
C ILE A 253 9.84 -10.04 19.48
N SER A 254 10.06 -8.81 19.96
CA SER A 254 11.25 -8.00 19.68
C SER A 254 12.57 -8.70 20.05
N ARG A 255 12.55 -9.54 21.09
CA ARG A 255 13.70 -10.31 21.59
C ARG A 255 13.84 -11.69 20.98
N ASN A 256 12.93 -12.11 20.10
CA ASN A 256 12.98 -13.42 19.45
C ASN A 256 13.69 -13.30 18.08
N SER A 257 14.97 -13.69 18.03
CA SER A 257 15.79 -13.57 16.82
C SER A 257 15.21 -14.31 15.61
N ALA A 258 14.69 -15.53 15.79
CA ALA A 258 14.09 -16.30 14.71
C ALA A 258 12.85 -15.61 14.13
N TYR A 259 12.04 -14.99 14.99
CA TYR A 259 10.87 -14.23 14.56
C TYR A 259 11.29 -12.97 13.78
N MET A 260 12.30 -12.26 14.26
CA MET A 260 12.83 -11.07 13.58
C MET A 260 13.42 -11.40 12.20
N GLU A 261 14.09 -12.55 12.06
CA GLU A 261 14.55 -13.06 10.77
C GLU A 261 13.38 -13.38 9.82
N ALA A 262 12.32 -14.02 10.34
CA ALA A 262 11.11 -14.28 9.56
C ALA A 262 10.44 -12.97 9.09
N LEU A 263 10.34 -11.95 9.94
CA LEU A 263 9.80 -10.63 9.56
C LEU A 263 10.66 -9.95 8.48
N HIS A 264 11.98 -10.05 8.59
CA HIS A 264 12.89 -9.55 7.54
C HIS A 264 12.66 -10.26 6.20
N PHE A 265 12.47 -11.58 6.23
CA PHE A 265 12.15 -12.35 5.04
C PHE A 265 10.84 -11.89 4.41
N VAL A 266 9.77 -11.78 5.20
CA VAL A 266 8.44 -11.33 4.76
C VAL A 266 8.52 -9.93 4.13
N ARG A 267 9.24 -9.00 4.75
CA ARG A 267 9.42 -7.64 4.22
C ARG A 267 10.15 -7.64 2.87
N ARG A 268 11.11 -8.54 2.65
CA ARG A 268 11.80 -8.70 1.34
C ARG A 268 10.88 -9.25 0.25
N ARG A 269 9.75 -9.88 0.60
CA ARG A 269 8.71 -10.33 -0.34
C ARG A 269 7.68 -9.26 -0.67
N ASN A 270 8.01 -7.99 -0.40
CA ASN A 270 7.14 -6.84 -0.64
C ASN A 270 5.78 -6.98 0.07
N CYS A 271 5.72 -7.66 1.21
CA CYS A 271 4.51 -7.72 2.04
C CYS A 271 4.51 -6.58 3.05
N LYS A 272 3.35 -6.00 3.33
CA LYS A 272 3.20 -4.95 4.34
C LYS A 272 2.90 -5.60 5.70
N LEU A 273 3.81 -5.39 6.65
CA LEU A 273 3.69 -5.94 8.01
C LEU A 273 2.92 -4.98 8.92
N LEU A 274 1.88 -5.49 9.56
CA LEU A 274 1.07 -4.83 10.59
C LEU A 274 1.23 -5.63 11.89
N ILE A 275 1.13 -4.95 13.03
CA ILE A 275 1.20 -5.64 14.32
C ILE A 275 0.22 -5.08 15.33
N ALA A 276 -0.25 -5.92 16.23
CA ALA A 276 -0.91 -5.53 17.45
C ALA A 276 -0.32 -6.30 18.63
N GLN A 277 -0.02 -5.61 19.72
CA GLN A 277 0.60 -6.20 20.91
C GLN A 277 -0.05 -5.63 22.19
N PRO A 278 -0.04 -6.35 23.32
CA PRO A 278 -0.60 -5.85 24.57
C PRO A 278 0.12 -4.60 25.10
N GLN A 279 1.43 -4.56 24.89
CA GLN A 279 2.29 -3.41 25.17
C GLN A 279 2.80 -2.82 23.85
N ASP A 280 3.33 -1.61 23.92
CA ASP A 280 3.90 -0.95 22.76
C ASP A 280 5.10 -1.72 22.22
N ALA A 281 5.18 -1.85 20.90
CA ALA A 281 6.35 -2.44 20.26
C ALA A 281 7.57 -1.55 20.55
N SER A 282 8.74 -2.17 20.67
CA SER A 282 9.98 -1.46 20.97
C SER A 282 11.11 -1.85 20.00
N GLY A 283 12.13 -1.00 19.95
CA GLY A 283 13.40 -1.28 19.28
C GLY A 283 13.27 -1.62 17.79
N HIS A 284 13.87 -2.74 17.39
CA HIS A 284 13.98 -3.15 15.99
C HIS A 284 12.63 -3.48 15.33
N LEU A 285 11.64 -3.94 16.10
CA LEU A 285 10.34 -4.35 15.58
C LEU A 285 9.56 -3.16 14.98
N LEU A 286 9.61 -1.99 15.65
CA LEU A 286 8.99 -0.75 15.18
C LEU A 286 9.46 -0.32 13.79
N ARG A 287 10.72 -0.59 13.45
CA ARG A 287 11.31 -0.22 12.14
C ARG A 287 10.85 -1.14 11.02
N MET A 288 10.35 -2.33 11.34
CA MET A 288 9.92 -3.33 10.36
C MET A 288 8.45 -3.22 10.00
N VAL A 289 7.62 -2.83 10.96
CA VAL A 289 6.16 -2.75 10.81
C VAL A 289 5.73 -1.41 10.22
N SER A 290 4.69 -1.43 9.40
CA SER A 290 4.10 -0.22 8.83
C SER A 290 3.11 0.41 9.80
N THR A 291 2.24 -0.42 10.39
CA THR A 291 1.13 0.02 11.27
C THR A 291 1.11 -0.86 12.52
N GLU A 292 0.81 -0.25 13.67
CA GLU A 292 0.92 -0.87 14.99
C GLU A 292 -0.27 -0.44 15.82
N TRP A 293 -0.88 -1.39 16.50
CA TRP A 293 -1.91 -1.15 17.49
C TRP A 293 -1.47 -1.65 18.86
N ARG A 294 -1.99 -1.00 19.90
CA ARG A 294 -2.17 -1.69 21.18
C ARG A 294 -3.34 -2.65 21.05
N TRP A 295 -3.21 -3.88 21.54
CA TRP A 295 -4.29 -4.86 21.54
C TRP A 295 -5.55 -4.29 22.19
N SER A 296 -5.41 -3.62 23.34
CA SER A 296 -6.50 -2.94 24.05
C SER A 296 -7.19 -1.82 23.27
N SER A 297 -6.56 -1.29 22.21
CA SER A 297 -7.21 -0.35 21.27
C SER A 297 -7.87 -1.13 20.15
N LEU A 298 -7.13 -2.04 19.50
CA LEU A 298 -7.60 -2.80 18.35
C LEU A 298 -8.84 -3.65 18.66
N SER A 299 -8.86 -4.31 19.82
CA SER A 299 -9.97 -5.18 20.24
C SER A 299 -11.30 -4.45 20.33
N TYR A 300 -11.29 -3.11 20.47
CA TYR A 300 -12.47 -2.24 20.49
C TYR A 300 -12.61 -1.38 19.21
N GLY A 301 -11.91 -1.73 18.12
CA GLY A 301 -11.96 -1.00 16.85
C GLY A 301 -11.23 0.34 16.88
N GLY A 302 -10.33 0.52 17.85
CA GLY A 302 -9.59 1.75 18.08
C GLY A 302 -8.48 2.00 17.06
N LYS A 303 -7.89 3.19 17.16
CA LYS A 303 -6.86 3.68 16.23
C LYS A 303 -5.48 3.07 16.53
N PRO A 304 -4.61 2.93 15.51
CA PRO A 304 -3.22 2.54 15.71
C PRO A 304 -2.44 3.66 16.39
N ILE A 305 -1.28 3.28 16.92
CA ILE A 305 -0.28 4.21 17.46
C ILE A 305 0.20 5.14 16.33
N THR A 306 0.19 6.44 16.59
CA THR A 306 0.58 7.44 15.60
C THR A 306 2.08 7.46 15.37
N GLN A 307 2.51 7.98 14.21
CA GLN A 307 3.94 8.17 13.94
C GLN A 307 4.62 9.11 14.95
N SER A 308 3.88 10.08 15.50
CA SER A 308 4.39 11.00 16.52
C SER A 308 4.74 10.27 17.82
N GLU A 309 3.85 9.38 18.28
CA GLU A 309 4.05 8.53 19.46
C GLU A 309 5.12 7.45 19.25
N ARG A 310 5.37 7.03 17.99
CA ARG A 310 6.51 6.16 17.68
C ARG A 310 7.84 6.90 17.70
N LYS A 311 7.89 8.14 17.18
CA LYS A 311 9.14 8.92 17.08
C LYS A 311 9.68 9.34 18.45
N SER A 312 8.83 9.61 19.43
CA SER A 312 9.28 9.83 20.82
C SER A 312 9.99 8.61 21.38
N LYS A 313 9.41 7.42 21.22
CA LYS A 313 9.98 6.15 21.73
C LYS A 313 11.32 5.77 21.12
N VAL A 314 11.51 6.01 19.82
CA VAL A 314 12.79 5.68 19.16
C VAL A 314 13.91 6.57 19.69
N LYS A 315 13.64 7.84 20.03
CA LYS A 315 14.64 8.72 20.65
C LYS A 315 15.06 8.22 22.04
N ASP A 316 14.10 7.80 22.85
CA ASP A 316 14.38 7.31 24.21
C ASP A 316 15.19 6.00 24.23
N SER A 317 15.11 5.19 23.16
CA SER A 317 15.82 3.91 23.04
C SER A 317 17.27 4.00 22.50
N VAL A 318 17.77 5.20 22.17
CA VAL A 318 19.14 5.42 21.64
C VAL A 318 20.07 6.05 22.69
N GLU A 319 19.57 6.37 23.88
CA GLU A 319 20.36 7.01 24.96
C GLU A 319 20.97 6.06 26.01
N TYR A 320 21.07 4.75 25.76
CA TYR A 320 21.74 3.80 26.68
C TYR A 320 22.68 2.81 25.98
#